data_AF-A0A7Y9YBN0-F1
#
_entry.id   AF-A0A7Y9YBN0-F1
#
_cell.length_a   1.000
_cell.length_b   1.000
_cell.length_c   1.000
_cell.angle_alpha   90.00
_cell.angle_beta   90.00
_cell.angle_gamma   90.00
#
_symmetry.space_group_name_H-M   'P 1'
#
loop_
_entity.id
_entity.type
_entity.pdbx_description
1 polymer ?
#
loop_
_entity_poly.entity_id
_entity_poly.type
_entity_poly.pdbx_seq_one_letter_code
_entity_poly.pdbx_strand_id
1 'polypeptide(L)'
;MIITNHVWTGAVIGAVAPGPVSALAAGVASHFALDRTPHWGDDSIFLQVAVPDGLVGLTAMGLLARVTPAHRRARVLAGMLGACLPDADKPSNLFFGRSPFPAALDEWHVSIQREDAGRLPQELLVATVGLLAARWVLRHDRAGRRIR
;
A
#
# COMPACT_ATOMS: atom_id res chain seq x y z
N MET A 1 2.43 6.26 -7.60
CA MET A 1 3.05 4.91 -7.65
C MET A 1 1.94 3.89 -7.82
N ILE A 2 2.24 2.64 -8.19
CA ILE A 2 1.22 1.58 -8.23
C ILE A 2 0.70 1.25 -6.81
N ILE A 3 -0.62 1.11 -6.64
CA ILE A 3 -1.29 0.83 -5.36
C ILE A 3 -0.80 -0.47 -4.73
N THR A 4 -0.42 -1.45 -5.56
CA THR A 4 0.12 -2.73 -5.11
C THR A 4 1.37 -2.57 -4.23
N ASN A 5 2.21 -1.56 -4.49
CA ASN A 5 3.40 -1.28 -3.66
C ASN A 5 3.04 -0.75 -2.28
N HIS A 6 1.95 0.04 -2.17
CA HIS A 6 1.40 0.45 -0.88
C HIS A 6 0.85 -0.73 -0.09
N VAL A 7 0.17 -1.67 -0.77
CA VAL A 7 -0.33 -2.91 -0.15
C VAL A 7 0.82 -3.72 0.46
N TRP A 8 1.89 -4.00 -0.30
CA TRP A 8 3.04 -4.75 0.21
C TRP A 8 3.68 -4.05 1.41
N THR A 9 3.90 -2.74 1.30
CA THR A 9 4.53 -1.95 2.37
C THR A 9 3.67 -1.93 3.63
N GLY A 10 2.37 -1.66 3.49
CA GLY A 10 1.42 -1.66 4.59
C GLY A 10 1.33 -3.02 5.29
N ALA A 11 1.43 -4.12 4.54
CA ALA A 11 1.46 -5.47 5.10
C ALA A 11 2.70 -5.72 5.96
N VAL A 12 3.88 -5.31 5.48
CA VAL A 12 5.14 -5.41 6.23
C VAL A 12 5.09 -4.57 7.51
N ILE A 13 4.63 -3.31 7.41
CA ILE A 13 4.43 -2.43 8.57
C ILE A 13 3.49 -3.06 9.58
N GLY A 14 2.32 -3.51 9.13
CA GLY A 14 1.32 -4.11 10.02
C GLY A 14 1.79 -5.41 10.67
N ALA A 15 2.73 -6.14 10.05
CA ALA A 15 3.28 -7.36 10.63
C ALA A 15 4.27 -7.10 11.79
N VAL A 16 4.88 -5.92 11.85
CA VAL A 16 5.84 -5.53 12.90
C VAL A 16 5.28 -4.49 13.88
N ALA A 17 4.16 -3.84 13.55
CA ALA A 17 3.55 -2.82 14.38
C ALA A 17 3.05 -3.37 15.74
N PRO A 18 3.11 -2.58 16.83
CA PRO A 18 2.60 -2.98 18.15
C PRO A 18 1.09 -3.27 18.16
N GLY A 19 0.31 -2.47 17.44
CA GLY A 19 -1.16 -2.55 17.40
C GLY A 19 -1.76 -2.08 16.07
N PRO A 20 -3.07 -2.28 15.86
CA PRO A 20 -3.73 -1.94 14.60
C PRO A 20 -3.78 -0.43 14.35
N VAL A 21 -3.96 0.38 15.40
CA VAL A 21 -3.94 1.85 15.28
C VAL A 21 -2.57 2.35 14.84
N SER A 22 -1.49 1.88 15.48
CA SER A 22 -0.13 2.22 15.06
C SER A 22 0.19 1.73 13.64
N ALA A 23 -0.36 0.57 13.25
CA ALA A 23 -0.19 0.04 11.90
C ALA A 23 -0.88 0.92 10.85
N LEU A 24 -2.12 1.34 11.12
CA LEU A 24 -2.88 2.25 10.25
C LEU A 24 -2.13 3.58 10.07
N ALA A 25 -1.73 4.21 11.19
CA ALA A 25 -1.04 5.50 11.16
C ALA A 25 0.31 5.39 10.43
N ALA A 26 1.09 4.34 10.71
CA ALA A 26 2.35 4.09 10.00
C ALA A 26 2.13 3.75 8.52
N GLY A 27 1.02 3.10 8.16
CA GLY A 27 0.60 2.89 6.78
C GLY A 27 0.32 4.20 6.06
N VAL A 28 -0.46 5.10 6.66
CA VAL A 28 -0.71 6.44 6.08
C VAL A 28 0.61 7.21 5.90
N ALA A 29 1.49 7.15 6.90
CA ALA A 29 2.80 7.79 6.79
C ALA A 29 3.67 7.17 5.67
N SER A 30 3.63 5.84 5.51
CA SER A 30 4.39 5.17 4.47
C SER A 30 3.88 5.50 3.07
N HIS A 31 2.57 5.69 2.90
CA HIS A 31 1.99 6.17 1.65
C HIS A 31 2.72 7.44 1.17
N PHE A 32 2.71 8.50 1.99
CA PHE A 32 3.33 9.77 1.61
C PHE A 32 4.86 9.69 1.52
N ALA A 33 5.49 8.78 2.28
CA ALA A 33 6.93 8.56 2.18
C ALA A 33 7.29 7.96 0.82
N LEU A 34 6.52 6.98 0.36
CA LEU A 34 6.79 6.32 -0.91
C LEU A 34 6.42 7.23 -2.10
N ASP A 35 5.31 7.98 -2.02
CA ASP A 35 4.92 8.91 -3.09
C ASP A 35 5.94 10.05 -3.30
N ARG A 36 6.73 10.38 -2.27
CA ARG A 36 7.87 11.31 -2.39
C ARG A 36 9.10 10.73 -3.08
N THR A 37 9.16 9.43 -3.28
CA THR A 37 10.25 8.80 -4.04
C THR A 37 9.96 8.90 -5.53
N PRO A 38 10.97 9.09 -6.40
CA PRO A 38 10.74 9.02 -7.85
C PRO A 38 10.11 7.69 -8.21
N HIS A 39 8.95 7.71 -8.83
CA HIS A 39 8.15 6.53 -9.09
C HIS A 39 7.43 6.67 -10.43
N TRP A 40 6.90 5.57 -10.94
CA TRP A 40 6.26 5.59 -12.26
C TRP A 40 4.86 6.20 -12.21
N GLY A 41 4.58 7.09 -13.16
CA GLY A 41 3.29 7.71 -13.38
C GLY A 41 3.21 8.31 -14.78
N ASP A 42 2.02 8.23 -15.39
CA ASP A 42 1.67 8.83 -16.67
C ASP A 42 0.14 8.96 -16.76
N ASP A 43 -0.34 10.21 -16.70
CA ASP A 43 -1.77 10.53 -16.73
C ASP A 43 -2.47 10.03 -18.00
N SER A 44 -1.76 9.93 -19.13
CA SER A 44 -2.35 9.54 -20.41
C SER A 44 -2.86 8.09 -20.44
N ILE A 45 -2.35 7.26 -19.52
CA ILE A 45 -2.69 5.84 -19.38
C ILE A 45 -3.23 5.50 -18.00
N PHE A 46 -3.59 6.51 -17.19
CA PHE A 46 -3.96 6.34 -15.79
C PHE A 46 -4.97 5.20 -15.56
N LEU A 47 -6.14 5.23 -16.20
CA LEU A 47 -7.15 4.17 -16.01
C LEU A 47 -6.73 2.81 -16.56
N GLN A 48 -5.89 2.78 -17.59
CA GLN A 48 -5.39 1.52 -18.18
C GLN A 48 -4.50 0.76 -17.20
N VAL A 49 -3.86 1.47 -16.26
CA VAL A 49 -3.01 0.86 -15.24
C VAL A 49 -3.67 0.81 -13.86
N ALA A 50 -4.35 1.88 -13.45
CA ALA A 50 -4.99 1.98 -12.14
C ALA A 50 -6.05 0.89 -11.91
N VAL A 51 -6.81 0.50 -12.94
CA VAL A 51 -7.83 -0.55 -12.81
C VAL A 51 -7.20 -1.94 -12.63
N PRO A 52 -6.32 -2.43 -13.53
CA PRO A 52 -5.65 -3.72 -13.32
C PRO A 52 -4.85 -3.76 -12.01
N ASP A 53 -4.09 -2.71 -11.72
CA ASP A 53 -3.29 -2.63 -10.51
C ASP A 53 -4.15 -2.58 -9.24
N GLY A 54 -5.27 -1.87 -9.26
CA GLY A 54 -6.27 -1.89 -8.18
C GLY A 54 -6.82 -3.29 -7.90
N LEU A 55 -7.13 -4.06 -8.95
CA LEU A 55 -7.60 -5.44 -8.81
C LEU A 55 -6.49 -6.38 -8.28
N VAL A 56 -5.25 -6.20 -8.74
CA VAL A 56 -4.08 -6.94 -8.24
C VAL A 56 -3.83 -6.62 -6.77
N GLY A 57 -3.85 -5.33 -6.39
CA GLY A 57 -3.71 -4.85 -5.02
C GLY A 57 -4.80 -5.39 -4.11
N LEU A 58 -6.07 -5.36 -4.52
CA LEU A 58 -7.18 -5.93 -3.76
C LEU A 58 -7.03 -7.44 -3.57
N THR A 59 -6.63 -8.16 -4.62
CA THR A 59 -6.34 -9.60 -4.56
C THR A 59 -5.20 -9.88 -3.59
N ALA A 60 -4.13 -9.10 -3.65
CA ALA A 60 -2.98 -9.20 -2.74
C ALA A 60 -3.41 -8.97 -1.28
N MET A 61 -4.21 -7.93 -1.00
CA MET A 61 -4.76 -7.68 0.34
C MET A 61 -5.54 -8.88 0.86
N GLY A 62 -6.44 -9.44 0.04
CA GLY A 62 -7.25 -10.61 0.41
C GLY A 62 -6.42 -11.85 0.70
N LEU A 63 -5.43 -12.14 -0.15
CA LEU A 63 -4.50 -13.27 0.04
C LEU A 63 -3.67 -13.09 1.30
N LEU A 64 -3.09 -11.91 1.52
CA LEU A 64 -2.30 -11.59 2.70
C LEU A 64 -3.15 -11.72 3.98
N ALA A 65 -4.36 -11.18 3.99
CA ALA A 65 -5.28 -11.32 5.11
C ALA A 65 -5.59 -12.79 5.43
N ARG A 66 -5.82 -13.61 4.39
CA ARG A 66 -6.11 -15.04 4.51
C ARG A 66 -4.93 -15.82 5.08
N VAL A 67 -3.71 -15.57 4.61
CA VAL A 67 -2.51 -16.31 5.08
C VAL A 67 -1.94 -15.77 6.39
N THR A 68 -2.32 -14.55 6.80
CA THR A 68 -1.88 -13.95 8.06
C THR A 68 -2.55 -14.64 9.26
N PRO A 69 -1.77 -15.06 10.28
CA PRO A 69 -2.31 -15.58 11.54
C PRO A 69 -3.31 -14.63 12.21
N ALA A 70 -4.33 -15.20 12.86
CA ALA A 70 -5.44 -14.43 13.45
C ALA A 70 -4.98 -13.31 14.40
N HIS A 71 -3.95 -13.55 15.21
CA HIS A 71 -3.41 -12.58 16.19
C HIS A 71 -2.66 -11.39 15.56
N ARG A 72 -2.37 -11.43 14.25
CA ARG A 72 -1.72 -10.33 13.50
C ARG A 72 -2.63 -9.72 12.44
N ARG A 73 -3.67 -10.43 12.00
CA ARG A 73 -4.50 -10.06 10.85
C ARG A 73 -5.02 -8.62 10.93
N ALA A 74 -5.53 -8.20 12.08
CA ALA A 74 -6.03 -6.83 12.26
C ALA A 74 -4.97 -5.77 12.01
N ARG A 75 -3.72 -6.00 12.46
CA ARG A 75 -2.60 -5.07 12.26
C ARG A 75 -2.15 -5.01 10.81
N VAL A 76 -2.03 -6.17 10.16
CA VAL A 76 -1.67 -6.28 8.73
C VAL A 76 -2.72 -5.60 7.86
N LEU A 77 -4.01 -5.89 8.09
CA LEU A 77 -5.11 -5.21 7.40
C LEU A 77 -5.08 -3.70 7.63
N ALA A 78 -4.93 -3.26 8.88
CA ALA A 78 -4.85 -1.84 9.21
C ALA A 78 -3.68 -1.13 8.51
N GLY A 79 -2.51 -1.77 8.46
CA GLY A 79 -1.35 -1.24 7.73
C GLY A 79 -1.58 -1.11 6.23
N MET A 80 -2.15 -2.15 5.59
CA MET A 80 -2.51 -2.11 4.17
C MET A 80 -3.55 -1.03 3.88
N LEU A 81 -4.61 -0.96 4.68
CA LEU A 81 -5.67 0.06 4.55
C LEU A 81 -5.11 1.47 4.73
N GLY A 82 -4.29 1.69 5.76
CA GLY A 82 -3.64 2.98 5.98
C GLY A 82 -2.75 3.40 4.81
N ALA A 83 -1.98 2.46 4.24
CA ALA A 83 -1.10 2.74 3.11
C ALA A 83 -1.86 3.03 1.80
N CYS A 84 -3.09 2.56 1.65
CA CYS A 84 -3.91 2.79 0.46
C CYS A 84 -4.91 3.96 0.65
N LEU A 85 -5.17 4.38 1.89
CA LEU A 85 -6.23 5.33 2.20
C LEU A 85 -6.10 6.68 1.47
N PRO A 86 -4.91 7.32 1.41
CA PRO A 86 -4.82 8.63 0.75
C PRO A 86 -5.21 8.60 -0.73
N ASP A 87 -5.00 7.47 -1.42
CA ASP A 87 -5.42 7.26 -2.81
C ASP A 87 -6.93 7.02 -2.99
N ALA A 88 -7.74 7.07 -1.93
CA ALA A 88 -9.19 6.98 -2.03
C ALA A 88 -9.81 8.22 -2.70
N ASP A 89 -9.06 9.31 -2.84
CA ASP A 89 -9.43 10.50 -3.61
C ASP A 89 -9.75 10.14 -5.09
N LYS A 90 -8.91 9.32 -5.74
CA LYS A 90 -9.02 8.95 -7.15
C LYS A 90 -10.33 8.22 -7.48
N PRO A 91 -10.66 7.06 -6.87
CA PRO A 91 -11.93 6.39 -7.12
C PRO A 91 -13.12 7.24 -6.64
N SER A 92 -12.97 8.02 -5.55
CA SER A 92 -14.07 8.86 -5.07
C SER A 92 -14.40 9.98 -6.04
N ASN A 93 -13.39 10.65 -6.61
CA ASN A 93 -13.56 11.62 -7.68
C ASN A 93 -14.19 10.98 -8.92
N LEU A 94 -13.73 9.78 -9.31
CA LEU A 94 -14.26 9.07 -10.47
C LEU A 94 -15.74 8.67 -10.33
N PHE A 95 -16.14 8.11 -9.18
CA PHE A 95 -17.49 7.57 -8.98
C PHE A 95 -18.49 8.56 -8.36
N PHE A 96 -18.02 9.54 -7.58
CA PHE A 96 -18.87 10.47 -6.84
C PHE A 96 -18.61 11.94 -7.18
N GLY A 97 -17.63 12.25 -8.03
CA GLY A 97 -17.30 13.62 -8.43
C GLY A 97 -16.68 14.47 -7.31
N ARG A 98 -16.21 13.85 -6.22
CA ARG A 98 -15.57 14.54 -5.10
C ARG A 98 -14.59 13.66 -4.33
N SER A 99 -13.53 14.25 -3.80
CA SER A 99 -12.63 13.63 -2.83
C SER A 99 -13.31 13.47 -1.46
N PRO A 100 -12.99 12.42 -0.68
CA PRO A 100 -13.42 12.32 0.71
C PRO A 100 -12.55 13.16 1.67
N PHE A 101 -11.49 13.79 1.15
CA PHE A 101 -10.52 14.54 1.94
C PHE A 101 -10.68 16.05 1.77
N PRO A 102 -10.12 16.85 2.70
CA PRO A 102 -10.04 18.30 2.53
C PRO A 102 -9.18 18.66 1.32
N ALA A 103 -9.57 19.70 0.56
CA ALA A 103 -8.83 20.16 -0.62
C ALA A 103 -7.34 20.42 -0.34
N ALA A 104 -7.01 21.00 0.83
CA ALA A 104 -5.62 21.24 1.21
C ALA A 104 -4.79 19.95 1.34
N LEU A 105 -5.41 18.82 1.72
CA LEU A 105 -4.73 17.53 1.77
C LEU A 105 -4.51 16.98 0.36
N ASP A 106 -5.51 17.07 -0.52
CA ASP A 106 -5.39 16.62 -1.91
C ASP A 106 -4.32 17.43 -2.67
N GLU A 107 -4.36 18.75 -2.56
CA GLU A 107 -3.36 19.65 -3.16
C GLU A 107 -1.94 19.32 -2.67
N TRP A 108 -1.80 19.10 -1.36
CA TRP A 108 -0.52 18.70 -0.80
C TRP A 108 -0.09 17.31 -1.28
N HIS A 109 -0.99 16.34 -1.34
CA HIS A 109 -0.70 14.98 -1.80
C HIS A 109 -0.20 14.98 -3.24
N VAL A 110 -0.88 15.70 -4.14
CA VAL A 110 -0.43 15.89 -5.54
C VAL A 110 0.94 16.58 -5.57
N SER A 111 1.16 17.62 -4.75
CA SER A 111 2.42 18.39 -4.77
C SER A 111 3.66 17.60 -4.35
N ILE A 112 3.49 16.51 -3.58
CA ILE A 112 4.61 15.70 -3.09
C ILE A 112 4.93 14.51 -4.00
N GLN A 113 4.05 14.18 -4.95
CA GLN A 113 4.24 13.09 -5.89
C GLN A 113 5.40 13.39 -6.85
N ARG A 114 6.25 12.38 -7.08
CA ARG A 114 7.38 12.47 -8.00
C ARG A 114 7.24 11.43 -9.11
N GLU A 115 6.33 11.69 -10.04
CA GLU A 115 6.04 10.81 -11.16
C GLU A 115 7.02 10.99 -12.33
N ASP A 116 7.41 9.88 -12.94
CA ASP A 116 8.31 9.83 -14.10
C ASP A 116 8.02 8.57 -14.95
N ALA A 117 7.66 8.77 -16.22
CA ALA A 117 7.31 7.71 -17.16
C ALA A 117 8.45 6.67 -17.36
N GLY A 118 9.70 7.04 -17.11
CA GLY A 118 10.88 6.16 -17.22
C GLY A 118 11.07 5.20 -16.03
N ARG A 119 10.22 5.25 -15.00
CA ARG A 119 10.42 4.52 -13.74
C ARG A 119 9.75 3.15 -13.65
N LEU A 120 9.09 2.67 -14.72
CA LEU A 120 8.42 1.36 -14.70
C LEU A 120 9.33 0.20 -14.23
N PRO A 121 10.61 0.10 -14.66
CA PRO A 121 11.50 -0.96 -14.16
C PRO A 121 11.71 -0.92 -12.64
N GLN A 122 11.72 0.28 -12.05
CA GLN A 122 11.84 0.46 -10.61
C GLN A 122 10.58 -0.06 -9.89
N GLU A 123 9.39 0.21 -10.43
CA GLU A 123 8.14 -0.32 -9.85
C GLU A 123 8.13 -1.85 -9.80
N LEU A 124 8.59 -2.50 -10.86
CA LEU A 124 8.68 -3.95 -10.92
C LEU A 124 9.65 -4.51 -9.89
N LEU A 125 10.79 -3.84 -9.69
CA LEU A 125 11.76 -4.19 -8.65
C LEU A 125 11.15 -4.03 -7.26
N VAL A 126 10.53 -2.88 -6.97
CA VAL A 126 9.89 -2.60 -5.68
C VAL A 126 8.77 -3.58 -5.39
N ALA A 127 7.94 -3.91 -6.39
CA ALA A 127 6.88 -4.90 -6.26
C ALA A 127 7.43 -6.30 -5.95
N THR A 128 8.51 -6.69 -6.63
CA THR A 128 9.18 -7.98 -6.40
C THR A 128 9.75 -8.05 -4.98
N VAL A 129 10.48 -7.01 -4.55
CA VAL A 129 11.06 -6.95 -3.20
C VAL A 129 9.97 -6.91 -2.14
N GLY A 130 8.90 -6.12 -2.35
CA GLY A 130 7.76 -6.03 -1.45
C GLY A 130 7.04 -7.36 -1.26
N LEU A 131 6.80 -8.09 -2.35
CA LEU A 131 6.23 -9.44 -2.30
C LEU A 131 7.12 -10.40 -1.50
N LEU A 132 8.43 -10.41 -1.76
CA LEU A 132 9.38 -11.27 -1.06
C LEU A 132 9.46 -10.93 0.43
N ALA A 133 9.50 -9.65 0.78
CA ALA A 133 9.50 -9.18 2.16
C ALA A 133 8.20 -9.57 2.89
N ALA A 134 7.04 -9.30 2.29
CA ALA A 134 5.74 -9.68 2.87
C ALA A 134 5.67 -11.21 3.10
N ARG A 135 6.09 -12.00 2.11
CA ARG A 135 6.14 -13.46 2.22
C ARG A 135 7.11 -13.93 3.31
N TRP A 136 8.28 -13.32 3.42
CA TRP A 136 9.28 -13.65 4.43
C TRP A 136 8.77 -13.38 5.84
N VAL A 137 8.26 -12.17 6.08
CA VAL A 137 7.73 -11.75 7.40
C VAL A 137 6.57 -12.65 7.84
N LEU A 138 5.68 -13.01 6.91
CA LEU A 138 4.55 -13.89 7.21
C LEU A 138 4.96 -15.35 7.48
N ARG A 139 6.10 -15.80 6.93
CA ARG A 139 6.59 -17.18 7.11
C ARG A 139 7.46 -17.35 8.35
N HIS A 140 8.24 -16.34 8.72
CA HIS A 140 9.23 -16.46 9.81
C HIS A 140 8.65 -16.31 11.23
N ASP A 141 7.33 -16.19 11.37
CA ASP A 141 6.62 -16.30 12.66
C ASP A 141 6.44 -17.75 13.16
N ARG A 142 6.81 -18.77 12.35
CA ARG A 142 6.75 -20.18 12.77
C ARG A 142 7.89 -20.59 13.72
N ALA A 143 8.99 -19.84 13.78
CA ALA A 143 10.17 -20.21 14.57
C ALA A 143 10.08 -19.81 16.06
N GLY A 144 9.27 -18.80 16.42
CA GLY A 144 9.19 -18.27 17.79
C GLY A 144 8.32 -19.07 18.78
N ARG A 145 7.70 -20.18 18.35
CA ARG A 145 6.71 -20.94 19.14
C ARG A 145 7.06 -22.41 19.40
N ARG A 146 8.30 -22.84 19.14
CA ARG A 146 8.80 -24.17 19.56
C ARG A 146 9.57 -24.15 20.89
N ILE A 147 9.67 -23.01 21.58
CA ILE A 147 10.43 -22.87 22.84
C ILE A 147 9.62 -22.11 23.90
N ARG A 148 8.33 -22.41 24.04
CA ARG A 148 7.53 -22.03 25.21
C ARG A 148 6.61 -23.18 25.59
#